data_AF-A0A397CW46-F1
#
_entry.id   AF-A0A397CW46-F1
#
_cell.length_a   1.000
_cell.length_b   1.000
_cell.length_c   1.000
_cell.angle_alpha   90.00
_cell.angle_beta   90.00
_cell.angle_gamma   90.00
#
_symmetry.space_group_name_H-M   'P 1'
#
loop_
_entity.id
_entity.type
_entity.pdbx_description
1 polymer ?
#
loop_
_entity_poly.entity_id
_entity_poly.type
_entity_poly.pdbx_seq_one_letter_code
_entity_poly.pdbx_strand_id
1 'polypeptide(L)' 'MGQTDTTCEFHFRFSKAEIQLLVALLEIPDPMITPQRYNASAVEALCIPLNRLAWPHRLGTMVLLFGRSREALS' A
#
# COMPACT_ATOMS: atom_id res chain seq x y z
N MET A 1 1.36 17.90 -1.01
CA MET A 1 2.71 17.37 -0.72
C MET A 1 2.92 16.15 -1.59
N GLY A 2 3.69 16.26 -2.68
CA GLY A 2 4.03 15.10 -3.51
C GLY A 2 5.02 14.22 -2.74
N GLN A 3 4.67 12.97 -2.48
CA GLN A 3 5.65 12.00 -1.98
C GLN A 3 6.75 11.87 -3.04
N THR A 4 7.97 12.24 -2.67
CA THR A 4 9.18 12.10 -3.50
C THR A 4 9.45 10.63 -3.77
N ASP A 5 9.94 10.32 -4.97
CA ASP A 5 10.16 8.95 -5.43
C ASP A 5 11.06 8.15 -4.46
N THR A 6 12.05 8.81 -3.86
CA THR A 6 12.92 8.25 -2.81
C THR A 6 12.17 7.73 -1.58
N THR A 7 11.06 8.37 -1.20
CA THR A 7 10.21 7.89 -0.11
C THR A 7 9.44 6.63 -0.54
N CYS A 8 8.95 6.60 -1.78
CA CYS A 8 8.29 5.42 -2.32
C CYS A 8 9.25 4.22 -2.44
N GLU A 9 10.45 4.44 -2.96
CA GLU A 9 11.49 3.41 -3.03
C GLU A 9 11.90 2.91 -1.64
N PHE A 10 12.06 3.81 -0.66
CA PHE A 10 12.43 3.40 0.70
C PHE A 10 11.36 2.55 1.38
N HIS A 11 10.09 2.94 1.25
CA HIS A 11 8.97 2.28 1.92
C HIS A 11 8.44 1.05 1.17
N PHE A 12 8.53 1.02 -0.16
CA PHE A 12 7.89 0.01 -1.01
C PHE A 12 8.88 -0.75 -1.92
N ARG A 13 10.14 -0.31 -2.03
CA ARG A 13 11.14 -0.75 -3.03
C ARG A 13 10.77 -0.48 -4.49
N PHE A 14 9.73 0.32 -4.72
CA PHE A 14 9.25 0.69 -6.04
C PHE A 14 9.02 2.19 -6.14
N SER A 15 9.32 2.72 -7.31
CA SER A 15 9.03 4.10 -7.69
C SER A 15 7.52 4.30 -7.78
N LYS A 16 7.05 5.55 -7.69
CA LYS A 16 5.60 5.82 -7.79
C LYS A 16 5.03 5.33 -9.13
N ALA A 17 5.77 5.50 -10.21
CA ALA A 17 5.38 5.05 -11.55
C ALA A 17 5.27 3.51 -11.64
N GLU A 18 6.19 2.80 -10.99
CA GLU A 18 6.18 1.33 -10.95
C GLU A 18 5.00 0.80 -10.15
N ILE A 19 4.64 1.45 -9.03
CA ILE A 19 3.46 1.08 -8.25
C ILE A 19 2.19 1.26 -9.10
N GLN A 20 2.06 2.35 -9.86
CA GLN A 20 0.94 2.54 -10.79
C GLN A 20 0.91 1.48 -11.89
N LEU A 21 2.09 1.13 -12.44
CA LEU A 21 2.20 0.09 -13.45
C LEU A 21 1.79 -1.28 -12.88
N LEU A 22 2.23 -1.61 -11.67
CA LEU A 22 1.86 -2.85 -10.98
C LEU A 22 0.36 -2.94 -10.71
N VAL A 23 -0.29 -1.83 -10.31
CA VAL A 23 -1.75 -1.79 -10.16
C VAL A 23 -2.45 -2.15 -11.48
N ALA A 24 -1.99 -1.59 -12.59
CA ALA A 24 -2.53 -1.88 -13.91
C ALA A 24 -2.26 -3.33 -14.37
N LEU A 25 -1.05 -3.83 -14.12
CA LEU A 25 -0.64 -5.20 -14.50
C LEU A 25 -1.33 -6.28 -13.67
N LEU A 26 -1.61 -6.00 -12.40
CA LEU A 26 -2.29 -6.89 -11.47
C LEU A 26 -3.83 -6.75 -11.55
N GLU A 27 -4.32 -5.84 -12.40
CA GLU A 27 -5.74 -5.55 -12.60
C GLU A 27 -6.49 -5.33 -11.27
N ILE A 28 -5.85 -4.62 -10.35
CA ILE A 28 -6.41 -4.42 -9.01
C ILE A 28 -7.66 -3.54 -9.11
N PRO A 29 -8.81 -3.96 -8.57
CA PRO A 29 -10.03 -3.19 -8.66
C PRO A 29 -9.89 -1.85 -7.93
N ASP A 30 -10.38 -0.77 -8.53
CA ASP A 30 -10.44 0.55 -7.91
C ASP A 30 -11.90 1.01 -7.78
N PRO A 31 -12.46 1.13 -6.56
CA PRO A 31 -11.84 0.87 -5.26
C PRO A 31 -11.77 -0.63 -4.90
N MET A 32 -10.71 -1.01 -4.16
CA MET A 32 -10.62 -2.31 -3.49
C MET A 32 -11.54 -2.28 -2.27
N ILE A 33 -12.60 -3.10 -2.32
CA ILE A 33 -13.52 -3.27 -1.20
C ILE A 33 -13.20 -4.60 -0.53
N THR A 34 -12.63 -4.53 0.68
CA THR A 34 -12.38 -5.74 1.46
C THR A 34 -13.70 -6.28 2.04
N PRO A 35 -13.78 -7.58 2.40
CA PRO A 35 -14.96 -8.15 3.07
C PRO A 35 -15.33 -7.45 4.39
N GLN A 36 -14.38 -6.72 4.98
CA GLN A 36 -14.57 -5.88 6.17
C GLN A 36 -15.14 -4.48 5.82
N ARG A 37 -15.63 -4.29 4.58
CA ARG A 37 -16.14 -3.03 4.01
C ARG A 37 -15.11 -1.90 3.99
N TYR A 38 -13.83 -2.24 4.02
CA TYR A 38 -12.78 -1.24 3.91
C TYR A 38 -12.66 -0.80 2.46
N ASN A 39 -12.82 0.50 2.21
CA ASN A 39 -12.63 1.11 0.91
C ASN A 39 -11.23 1.71 0.85
N ALA A 40 -10.38 1.14 -0.01
CA ALA A 40 -9.04 1.62 -0.30
C ALA A 40 -8.89 1.77 -1.81
N SER A 41 -8.17 2.80 -2.28
CA SER A 41 -7.77 2.86 -3.68
C SER A 41 -6.88 1.67 -4.01
N ALA A 42 -6.90 1.23 -5.27
CA ALA A 42 -6.07 0.11 -5.74
C ALA A 42 -4.58 0.30 -5.37
N VAL A 43 -4.11 1.56 -5.44
CA VAL A 43 -2.75 1.96 -5.04
C VAL A 43 -2.49 1.73 -3.57
N GLU A 44 -3.40 2.15 -2.68
CA GLU A 44 -3.24 1.99 -1.23
C GLU A 44 -3.28 0.51 -0.84
N ALA A 45 -4.18 -0.25 -1.46
CA ALA A 45 -4.29 -1.70 -1.27
C ALA A 45 -3.01 -2.44 -1.70
N LEU A 46 -2.32 -1.97 -2.75
CA LEU A 46 -1.03 -2.53 -3.19
C LEU A 46 0.13 -2.07 -2.31
N CYS A 47 0.13 -0.84 -1.82
CA CYS A 47 1.19 -0.32 -0.95
C CYS A 47 1.32 -1.08 0.38
N ILE A 48 0.22 -1.60 0.93
CA ILE A 48 0.21 -2.38 2.18
C ILE A 48 1.10 -3.64 2.09
N PRO A 49 0.86 -4.58 1.15
CA PRO A 49 1.72 -5.75 0.99
C PRO A 49 3.12 -5.38 0.50
N LEU A 50 3.28 -4.37 -0.36
CA LEU A 50 4.60 -3.91 -0.80
C LEU A 50 5.45 -3.44 0.38
N ASN A 51 4.89 -2.70 1.33
CA ASN A 51 5.59 -2.27 2.53
C ASN A 51 6.02 -3.45 3.42
N ARG A 52 5.17 -4.48 3.52
CA ARG A 52 5.45 -5.71 4.27
C ARG A 52 6.52 -6.58 3.60
N LEU A 53 6.61 -6.56 2.27
CA LEU A 53 7.64 -7.27 1.49
C LEU A 53 8.97 -6.50 1.48
N ALA A 54 8.92 -5.17 1.49
CA ALA A 54 10.10 -4.31 1.59
C ALA A 54 10.84 -4.55 2.91
N TRP A 55 10.11 -4.63 4.01
CA TRP A 55 10.71 -4.78 5.34
C TRP A 55 9.80 -5.61 6.26
N PRO A 56 10.35 -6.44 7.17
CA PRO A 56 9.57 -7.12 8.20
C PRO A 56 9.04 -6.09 9.22
N HIS A 57 7.98 -5.38 8.86
CA HIS A 57 7.35 -4.37 9.69
C HIS A 57 6.39 -5.01 10.70
N ARG A 58 6.36 -4.46 11.92
CA ARG A 58 5.29 -4.77 12.88
C ARG A 58 4.00 -4.08 12.43
N LEU A 59 2.87 -4.76 12.60
CA LEU A 59 1.53 -4.21 12.30
C LEU A 59 1.29 -2.83 12.93
N GLY A 60 1.81 -2.59 14.14
CA GLY A 60 1.67 -1.29 14.81
C GLY A 60 2.32 -0.13 14.06
N THR A 61 3.45 -0.35 13.39
CA THR A 61 4.10 0.67 12.56
C THR A 61 3.32 0.93 11.27
N MET A 62 2.70 -0.11 10.70
CA MET A 62 1.84 0.03 9.51
C MET A 62 0.54 0.78 9.82
N VAL A 63 -0.03 0.62 11.02
CA VAL A 63 -1.20 1.40 11.48
C VAL A 63 -0.88 2.90 11.48
N LEU A 64 0.30 3.29 11.94
CA LEU A 64 0.74 4.69 11.94
C LEU A 64 1.02 5.21 10.51
N LEU A 65 1.58 4.37 9.64
CA LEU A 65 1.96 4.76 8.27
C LEU A 65 0.75 4.90 7.34
N PHE A 66 -0.20 3.97 7.41
CA PHE A 66 -1.38 3.95 6.55
C PHE A 66 -2.62 4.56 7.20
N GLY A 67 -2.59 4.84 8.51
CA GLY A 67 -3.74 5.35 9.26
C GLY A 67 -4.93 4.37 9.30
N ARG A 68 -4.69 3.08 9.02
CA ARG A 68 -5.73 2.05 8.98
C ARG A 68 -5.65 1.13 10.20
N SER A 69 -6.79 0.59 10.62
CA SER A 69 -6.86 -0.38 11.72
C SER A 69 -6.04 -1.64 11.42
N ARG A 70 -5.55 -2.32 12.47
CA ARG A 70 -4.79 -3.58 12.34
C ARG A 70 -5.53 -4.63 11.51
N GLU A 71 -6.85 -4.69 11.64
CA GLU A 71 -7.71 -5.64 10.93
C GLU A 71 -7.72 -5.41 9.41
N ALA A 72 -7.66 -4.15 8.99
CA ALA A 72 -7.58 -3.78 7.58
C ALA A 72 -6.19 -4.01 6.96
N LEU A 73 -5.17 -4.20 7.81
CA LEU A 73 -3.77 -4.44 7.42
C LEU A 73 -3.37 -5.92 7.54
N SER A 74 -4.26 -6.77 8.06
CA SER A 74 -3.98 -8.17 8.35
C SER A 74 -4.24 -9.10 7.18
#